data_AF-A0A7R8WIX4-F1
#
_entry.id   AF-A0A7R8WIX4-F1
#
_cell.length_a   1.000
_cell.length_b   1.000
_cell.length_c   1.000
_cell.angle_alpha   90.00
_cell.angle_beta   90.00
_cell.angle_gamma   90.00
#
_symmetry.space_group_name_H-M   'P 1'
#
loop_
_entity.id
_entity.type
_entity.pdbx_description
1 polymer ?
#
loop_
_entity_poly.entity_id
_entity_poly.type
_entity_poly.pdbx_seq_one_letter_code
_entity_poly.pdbx_strand_id
1 'polypeptide(L)' 'MTDDQARKSYEKALRLESEFSEFFTAIVQGDTPEEIYSKVKEIVRAQSGDSTNRRIWVPAKDKTQI' A
#
# COMPACT_ATOMS: atom_id res chain seq x y z
N MET A 1 19.27 -15.48 4.22
CA MET A 1 18.26 -15.49 3.15
C MET A 1 18.95 -16.01 1.92
N THR A 2 18.49 -17.10 1.31
CA THR A 2 19.10 -17.57 0.05
C THR A 2 18.49 -16.82 -1.14
N ASP A 3 19.25 -16.64 -2.22
CA ASP A 3 18.77 -15.94 -3.43
C ASP A 3 17.45 -16.52 -3.97
N ASP A 4 17.28 -17.84 -3.90
CA ASP A 4 16.04 -18.50 -4.31
C ASP A 4 14.85 -18.16 -3.38
N GLN A 5 15.10 -18.00 -2.07
CA GLN A 5 14.08 -17.52 -1.13
C GLN A 5 13.71 -16.06 -1.41
N ALA A 6 14.70 -15.21 -1.69
CA ALA A 6 14.49 -13.80 -2.02
C ALA A 6 13.64 -13.64 -3.28
N ARG A 7 14.03 -14.36 -4.35
CA ARG A 7 13.30 -14.37 -5.62
C ARG A 7 11.87 -14.88 -5.46
N LYS A 8 11.67 -16.00 -4.76
CA LYS A 8 10.32 -16.54 -4.49
C LYS A 8 9.45 -15.56 -3.70
N SER A 9 10.04 -14.87 -2.72
CA SER A 9 9.31 -13.86 -1.93
C SER A 9 8.91 -12.67 -2.81
N TYR A 10 9.81 -12.20 -3.66
CA TYR A 10 9.56 -11.10 -4.59
C TYR A 10 8.48 -11.43 -5.62
N GLU A 11 8.57 -12.59 -6.27
CA GLU A 11 7.55 -13.05 -7.23
C GLU A 11 6.16 -13.18 -6.60
N LYS A 12 6.09 -13.64 -5.35
CA LYS A 12 4.82 -13.70 -4.60
C LYS A 12 4.26 -12.30 -4.33
N ALA A 13 5.12 -11.35 -3.95
CA ALA A 13 4.71 -9.97 -3.71
C ALA A 13 4.14 -9.32 -4.98
N LEU A 14 4.78 -9.54 -6.15
CA LEU A 14 4.29 -9.04 -7.43
C LEU A 14 2.92 -9.61 -7.81
N ARG A 15 2.69 -10.91 -7.57
CA ARG A 15 1.38 -11.53 -7.84
C ARG A 15 0.29 -10.93 -6.94
N LEU A 16 0.58 -10.76 -5.65
CA LEU A 16 -0.35 -10.13 -4.71
C LEU A 16 -0.68 -8.68 -5.11
N GLU A 17 0.32 -7.92 -5.55
CA GLU A 17 0.10 -6.56 -6.05
C GLU A 17 -0.80 -6.57 -7.29
N SER A 18 -0.54 -7.46 -8.25
CA SER A 18 -1.37 -7.59 -9.45
C SER A 18 -2.81 -8.00 -9.13
N GLU A 19 -3.03 -8.89 -8.17
CA GLU A 19 -4.34 -9.45 -7.84
C GLU A 19 -5.18 -8.55 -6.92
N PHE A 20 -4.54 -7.79 -6.03
CA PHE A 20 -5.22 -7.08 -4.94
C PHE A 20 -4.96 -5.58 -4.90
N SER A 21 -4.30 -5.01 -5.92
CA SER A 21 -3.99 -3.56 -5.98
C SER A 21 -5.21 -2.67 -5.78
N GLU A 22 -6.41 -3.07 -6.23
CA GLU A 22 -7.64 -2.29 -6.08
C GLU A 22 -8.11 -2.15 -4.62
N PHE A 23 -7.66 -3.02 -3.72
CA PHE A 23 -8.00 -3.01 -2.30
C PHE A 23 -6.98 -2.26 -1.45
N PHE A 24 -5.83 -1.90 -2.02
CA PHE A 24 -4.78 -1.21 -1.28
C PHE A 24 -5.06 0.28 -1.20
N THR A 25 -4.84 0.85 0.00
CA THR A 25 -4.94 2.30 0.20
C THR A 25 -3.66 3.04 -0.21
N ALA A 26 -2.53 2.34 -0.27
CA ALA A 26 -1.24 2.82 -0.76
C ALA A 26 -0.28 1.65 -1.03
N ILE A 27 0.76 1.90 -1.84
CA ILE A 27 1.89 1.00 -2.08
C ILE A 27 3.16 1.72 -1.63
N VAL A 28 4.04 1.03 -0.90
CA VAL A 28 5.28 1.59 -0.34
C VAL A 28 6.49 0.85 -0.87
N GLN A 29 7.47 1.60 -1.34
CA GLN A 29 8.77 1.10 -1.78
C GLN A 29 9.88 1.88 -1.07
N GLY A 30 11.04 1.25 -0.89
CA GLY A 30 12.21 1.85 -0.27
C GLY A 30 13.40 0.89 -0.34
N ASP A 31 14.60 1.44 -0.18
CA ASP A 31 15.85 0.69 -0.30
C ASP A 31 16.27 0.06 1.04
N THR A 32 15.76 0.60 2.15
CA THR A 32 16.00 0.09 3.50
C THR A 32 14.71 -0.18 4.28
N PRO A 33 14.71 -1.13 5.22
CA PRO A 33 13.57 -1.39 6.10
C PRO A 33 13.14 -0.15 6.90
N GLU A 34 14.08 0.69 7.31
CA GLU A 34 13.83 1.91 8.08
C GLU A 34 13.05 2.95 7.27
N GLU A 35 13.40 3.09 5.99
CA GLU A 35 12.70 3.98 5.06
C GLU A 35 11.25 3.52 4.86
N ILE A 36 11.07 2.21 4.60
CA ILE A 36 9.74 1.61 4.44
C ILE A 36 8.89 1.83 5.70
N TYR A 37 9.47 1.57 6.88
CA TYR A 37 8.78 1.78 8.15
C TYR A 37 8.37 3.24 8.37
N SER A 38 9.25 4.18 8.02
CA SER A 38 8.94 5.61 8.11
C SER A 38 7.78 6.00 7.21
N LYS A 39 7.81 5.58 5.94
CA LYS A 39 6.76 5.86 4.95
C LYS A 39 5.41 5.26 5.34
N VAL A 40 5.39 4.04 5.87
CA VAL A 40 4.16 3.40 6.36
C VAL A 40 3.51 4.24 7.47
N LYS A 41 4.28 4.73 8.44
CA LYS A 41 3.75 5.60 9.51
C LYS A 41 3.15 6.89 8.96
N GLU A 42 3.76 7.49 7.95
CA GLU A 42 3.26 8.70 7.30
C GLU A 42 1.92 8.45 6.60
N ILE A 43 1.82 7.38 5.82
CA ILE A 43 0.59 6.99 5.13
C ILE A 43 -0.54 6.73 6.12
N VAL A 44 -0.26 5.99 7.20
CA VAL A 44 -1.27 5.74 8.24
C VAL A 44 -1.77 7.05 8.84
N ARG A 45 -0.88 8.00 9.14
CA ARG A 45 -1.26 9.32 9.66
C ARG A 45 -2.11 10.11 8.66
N ALA A 46 -1.70 10.14 7.39
CA ALA A 46 -2.42 10.85 6.33
C ALA A 46 -3.82 10.26 6.10
N GLN A 47 -3.94 8.94 6.05
CA GLN A 47 -5.21 8.24 5.83
C GLN A 47 -6.11 8.21 7.07
N SER A 48 -5.57 8.37 8.28
CA SER A 48 -6.36 8.47 9.51
C SER A 48 -7.02 9.84 9.70
N GLY A 49 -6.78 10.77 8.78
CA GLY A 49 -7.11 12.18 8.93
C GLY A 49 -6.14 12.86 9.90
N ASP A 50 -5.43 13.89 9.43
CA ASP A 50 -4.64 14.73 10.31
C ASP A 50 -5.56 15.40 11.36
N SER A 51 -5.00 15.72 12.53
CA SER A 51 -5.61 16.42 13.66
C SER A 51 -6.49 17.62 13.30
N THR A 52 -6.27 18.21 12.11
CA THR A 52 -6.95 19.43 11.62
C THR A 52 -7.93 19.17 10.47
N ASN A 53 -7.89 18.01 9.78
CA ASN A 53 -8.80 17.71 8.66
C ASN A 53 -9.15 16.21 8.61
N ARG A 54 -10.30 15.88 9.22
CA ARG A 54 -10.82 14.51 9.42
C ARG A 54 -11.64 14.02 8.22
N ARG A 55 -11.09 14.07 6.99
CA ARG A 55 -11.75 13.56 5.77
C ARG A 55 -10.97 12.39 5.21
N ILE A 56 -11.64 11.25 5.06
CA ILE A 56 -11.09 10.05 4.44
C ILE A 56 -11.73 9.82 3.08
N TRP A 57 -10.96 9.27 2.14
CA TRP A 57 -11.46 8.91 0.82
C TRP A 57 -12.03 7.50 0.87
N VAL A 58 -13.27 7.35 0.41
CA VAL A 58 -13.93 6.06 0.25
C VAL A 58 -14.37 5.90 -1.20
N PRO A 59 -14.34 4.68 -1.76
CA PRO A 59 -14.87 4.43 -3.09
C PRO A 59 -16.33 4.91 -3.19
N ALA A 60 -16.64 5.71 -4.21
CA ALA A 60 -18.01 6.09 -4.51
C ALA A 60 -18.80 4.84 -4.93
N LYS A 61 -20.05 4.73 -4.47
CA LYS A 61 -20.91 3.58 -4.78
C LYS A 61 -21.34 3.51 -6.26
N ASP A 62 -21.23 4.62 -6.99
CA ASP A 62 -21.67 4.71 -8.37
C ASP A 62 -20.51 4.52 -9.36
N LYS A 63 -20.26 3.26 -9.72
CA LYS A 63 -19.82 2.94 -11.09
C LYS A 63 -21.09 2.74 -11.92
N THR A 64 -21.74 3.83 -12.32
CA THR A 64 -22.70 3.74 -13.42
C THR A 64 -21.87 3.36 -14.65
N GLN A 65 -21.99 2.10 -15.07
CA GLN A 65 -21.58 1.69 -16.41
C GLN A 65 -22.34 2.58 -17.39
N ILE A 66 -21.60 3.43 -18.10
CA ILE A 66 -22.06 4.03 -19.35
C ILE A 66 -21.22 3.39 -20.45
#